data_AF-A0A970DP06-F1
#
_entry.id   AF-A0A970DP06-F1
#
_cell.length_a   1.000
_cell.length_b   1.000
_cell.length_c   1.000
_cell.angle_alpha   90.00
_cell.angle_beta   90.00
_cell.angle_gamma   90.00
#
_symmetry.space_group_name_H-M   'P 1'
#
loop_
_entity.id
_entity.type
_entity.pdbx_description
1 polymer ?
#
loop_
_entity_poly.entity_id
_entity_poly.type
_entity_poly.pdbx_seq_one_letter_code
_entity_poly.pdbx_strand_id
1 'polypeptide(L)'
;MALAVPVFAGISAYGSASVLGGPFVMALLGTSNPIIVASEISLLTCIGEFLPPTAMSATFSCSLCEEKSYKNILKAAWIPLIVIFVYAMIFVIFVSKVWN
;
A
#
# COMPACT_ATOMS: atom_id res chain seq x y z
N MET A 1 -11.19 -2.84 -2.35
CA MET A 1 -9.74 -2.71 -2.62
C MET A 1 -9.04 -1.79 -1.62
N ALA A 2 -9.47 -0.53 -1.47
CA ALA A 2 -8.78 0.49 -0.67
C ALA A 2 -8.49 0.15 0.80
N LEU A 3 -9.33 -0.63 1.48
CA LEU A 3 -9.08 -1.09 2.86
C LEU A 3 -8.59 -2.54 2.92
N ALA A 4 -9.04 -3.38 1.99
CA ALA A 4 -8.68 -4.80 1.97
C ALA A 4 -7.19 -5.01 1.65
N VAL A 5 -6.65 -4.28 0.66
CA VAL A 5 -5.25 -4.43 0.23
C VAL A 5 -4.28 -3.97 1.31
N PRO A 6 -4.42 -2.78 1.95
CA PRO A 6 -3.49 -2.36 3.00
C PRO A 6 -3.58 -3.21 4.27
N VAL A 7 -4.77 -3.69 4.65
CA VAL A 7 -4.95 -4.53 5.85
C VAL A 7 -4.32 -5.91 5.65
N PHE A 8 -4.51 -6.53 4.49
CA PHE A 8 -3.82 -7.79 4.15
C PHE A 8 -2.32 -7.57 3.98
N ALA A 9 -1.91 -6.43 3.42
CA ALA A 9 -0.50 -6.09 3.24
C ALA A 9 0.22 -5.86 4.58
N GLY A 10 -0.50 -5.48 5.64
CA GLY A 10 0.00 -5.48 7.02
C GLY A 10 0.39 -6.86 7.55
N ILE A 11 -0.19 -7.94 7.04
CA ILE A 11 0.17 -9.31 7.41
C ILE A 11 1.30 -9.81 6.50
N SER A 12 1.22 -9.50 5.20
CA SER A 12 2.29 -9.72 4.24
C SER A 12 2.03 -8.90 2.98
N ALA A 13 2.90 -7.92 2.72
CA ALA A 13 2.88 -7.14 1.50
C ALA A 13 3.01 -8.06 0.27
N TYR A 14 3.97 -8.98 0.28
CA TYR A 14 4.19 -9.91 -0.84
C TYR A 14 3.00 -10.84 -1.08
N GLY A 15 2.42 -11.40 -0.01
CA GLY A 15 1.23 -12.25 -0.10
C GLY A 15 0.02 -11.49 -0.64
N SER A 16 -0.12 -10.21 -0.27
CA SER A 16 -1.24 -9.37 -0.72
C SER A 16 -1.12 -8.99 -2.19
N ALA A 17 0.06 -8.60 -2.66
CA ALA A 17 0.28 -8.35 -4.08
C ALA A 17 0.06 -9.61 -4.94
N SER A 18 0.53 -10.78 -4.47
CA SER A 18 0.44 -12.02 -5.24
C SER A 18 -0.97 -12.63 -5.26
N VAL A 19 -1.67 -12.65 -4.11
CA VAL A 19 -2.99 -13.28 -3.98
C VAL A 19 -4.11 -12.35 -4.40
N LEU A 20 -4.03 -11.05 -4.06
CA LEU A 20 -5.10 -10.09 -4.34
C LEU A 20 -4.84 -9.26 -5.60
N GLY A 21 -3.59 -9.09 -6.02
CA GLY A 21 -3.25 -8.28 -7.20
C GLY A 21 -3.84 -8.82 -8.49
N GLY A 22 -3.64 -10.11 -8.79
CA GLY A 22 -4.19 -10.74 -9.99
C GLY A 22 -5.72 -10.60 -10.12
N PRO A 23 -6.51 -11.00 -9.10
CA PRO A 23 -7.96 -10.85 -9.10
C PRO A 23 -8.43 -9.39 -9.19
N PHE A 24 -7.78 -8.43 -8.51
CA PHE A 24 -8.20 -7.03 -8.57
C PHE A 24 -7.88 -6.36 -9.90
N VAL A 25 -6.74 -6.66 -10.51
CA VAL A 25 -6.41 -6.16 -11.86
C VAL A 25 -7.37 -6.77 -12.89
N MET A 26 -7.69 -8.06 -12.78
CA MET A 26 -8.67 -8.72 -13.64
C MET A 26 -10.11 -8.20 -13.43
N ALA A 27 -10.49 -7.88 -12.19
CA ALA A 27 -11.81 -7.33 -11.87
C ALA A 27 -12.02 -5.92 -12.42
N LEU A 28 -10.95 -5.16 -12.63
CA LEU A 28 -10.99 -3.84 -13.26
C LEU A 28 -10.72 -3.88 -14.77
N LEU A 29 -10.45 -5.06 -15.33
CA LEU A 29 -10.19 -5.25 -16.76
C LEU A 29 -11.44 -4.89 -17.58
N GLY A 30 -11.38 -3.78 -18.31
CA GLY A 30 -12.47 -3.28 -19.17
C GLY A 30 -13.05 -1.91 -18.79
N THR A 31 -12.82 -1.43 -17.57
CA THR A 31 -13.26 -0.07 -17.13
C THR A 31 -12.07 0.86 -16.86
N SER A 32 -10.87 0.31 -16.84
CA SER A 32 -9.71 0.92 -16.20
C SER A 32 -8.41 0.34 -16.75
N ASN A 33 -7.38 1.19 -16.93
CA ASN A 33 -6.08 0.74 -17.44
C ASN A 33 -5.41 -0.24 -16.45
N PRO A 34 -5.16 -1.50 -16.84
CA PRO A 34 -4.64 -2.52 -15.94
C PRO A 34 -3.23 -2.20 -15.43
N ILE A 35 -2.41 -1.46 -16.19
CA ILE A 35 -1.06 -1.06 -15.79
C ILE A 35 -1.14 -0.10 -14.61
N ILE A 36 -2.00 0.92 -14.71
CA ILE A 36 -2.20 1.89 -13.62
C ILE A 36 -2.76 1.19 -12.38
N VAL A 37 -3.78 0.36 -12.54
CA VAL A 37 -4.37 -0.38 -11.41
C VAL A 37 -3.33 -1.26 -10.72
N ALA A 38 -2.49 -1.97 -11.48
CA ALA A 38 -1.42 -2.79 -10.93
C ALA A 38 -0.39 -1.95 -10.15
N SER A 39 0.06 -0.82 -10.72
CA SER A 39 1.00 0.10 -10.06
C SER A 39 0.45 0.66 -8.74
N GLU A 40 -0.83 1.05 -8.71
CA GLU A 40 -1.43 1.58 -7.49
C GLU A 40 -1.69 0.51 -6.43
N ILE A 41 -2.01 -0.73 -6.82
CA ILE A 41 -2.09 -1.87 -5.90
C ILE A 41 -0.72 -2.15 -5.28
N SER A 42 0.37 -2.09 -6.06
CA SER A 42 1.72 -2.20 -5.53
C SER A 42 2.03 -1.07 -4.53
N LEU A 43 1.65 0.17 -4.84
CA LEU A 43 1.82 1.32 -3.95
C LEU A 43 1.07 1.15 -2.61
N LEU A 44 -0.20 0.71 -2.67
CA LEU A 44 -1.04 0.41 -1.49
C LEU A 44 -0.48 -0.74 -0.66
N THR A 45 0.16 -1.70 -1.31
CA THR A 45 0.78 -2.85 -0.65
C THR A 45 2.04 -2.43 0.14
N CYS A 46 2.84 -1.51 -0.40
CA CYS A 46 3.97 -0.92 0.33
C CYS A 46 3.54 -0.13 1.57
N ILE A 47 2.39 0.57 1.52
CA ILE A 47 1.83 1.25 2.70
C ILE A 47 1.50 0.23 3.81
N GLY A 48 1.04 -0.96 3.43
CA GLY A 48 0.72 -2.04 4.37
C GLY A 48 1.92 -2.51 5.20
N GLU A 49 3.16 -2.38 4.72
CA GLU A 49 4.35 -2.78 5.49
C GLU A 49 4.56 -1.96 6.78
N PHE A 50 3.84 -0.84 6.93
CA PHE A 50 3.85 0.00 8.12
C PHE A 50 2.70 -0.34 9.11
N LEU A 51 1.84 -1.32 8.82
CA LEU A 51 0.80 -1.77 9.75
C LEU A 51 1.38 -2.79 10.77
N PRO A 52 0.93 -2.74 12.05
CA PRO A 52 1.38 -3.67 13.09
C PRO A 52 0.59 -4.98 13.03
N PRO A 53 1.06 -6.00 12.27
CA PRO A 53 1.83 -7.12 12.85
C PRO A 53 3.18 -7.45 12.19
N THR A 54 3.55 -6.84 11.05
CA THR A 54 4.85 -7.08 10.38
C THR A 54 5.82 -5.91 10.45
N ALA A 55 5.35 -4.66 10.32
CA ALA A 55 6.11 -3.43 10.56
C ALA A 55 7.61 -3.48 10.16
N MET A 56 7.96 -4.16 9.08
CA MET A 56 9.35 -4.59 8.84
C MET A 56 10.25 -3.38 8.59
N SER A 57 9.74 -2.43 7.80
CA SER A 57 10.41 -1.16 7.54
C SER A 57 10.62 -0.33 8.82
N ALA A 58 9.62 -0.30 9.70
CA ALA A 58 9.65 0.48 10.93
C ALA A 58 10.48 -0.18 12.04
N THR A 59 10.48 -1.52 12.15
CA THR A 59 11.34 -2.28 13.08
C THR A 59 12.81 -2.25 12.66
N PHE A 60 13.08 -2.28 11.35
CA PHE A 60 14.43 -2.08 10.82
C PHE A 60 14.91 -0.64 11.08
N SER A 61 14.05 0.35 10.87
CA SER A 61 14.34 1.76 11.18
C SER A 61 14.56 1.99 12.68
N CYS A 62 13.82 1.32 13.56
CA CYS A 62 14.04 1.33 15.01
C CYS A 62 15.44 0.82 15.37
N SER A 63 15.87 -0.27 14.74
CA SER A 63 17.21 -0.85 14.96
C SER A 63 18.34 0.08 14.51
N LEU A 64 18.12 0.86 13.43
CA LEU A 64 19.11 1.82 12.90
C LEU A 64 19.16 3.14 13.67
N CYS A 65 18.02 3.61 14.19
CA CYS A 65 17.92 4.86 14.94
C CYS A 65 18.02 4.70 16.46
N GLU A 66 18.32 3.48 16.96
CA GLU A 66 18.38 3.13 18.40
C GLU A 66 17.15 3.54 19.22
N GLU A 67 16.00 3.65 18.56
CA GLU A 67 14.74 4.11 19.16
C GLU A 67 13.89 2.93 19.62
N LYS A 68 13.54 2.88 20.92
CA LYS A 68 12.78 1.78 21.53
C LYS A 68 11.30 1.79 21.14
N SER A 69 10.77 2.92 20.65
CA SER A 69 9.35 3.06 20.34
C SER A 69 9.07 3.10 18.85
N TYR A 70 8.62 1.96 18.31
CA TYR A 70 7.98 1.84 16.99
C TYR A 70 6.94 2.93 16.71
N LYS A 71 6.18 3.34 17.75
CA LYS A 71 5.14 4.37 17.65
C LYS A 71 5.69 5.76 17.33
N ASN A 72 6.93 6.10 17.71
CA ASN A 72 7.54 7.39 17.38
C ASN A 72 7.91 7.44 15.90
N ILE A 73 8.46 6.36 15.37
CA ILE A 73 8.77 6.24 13.93
C ILE A 73 7.48 6.24 13.11
N LEU A 74 6.46 5.52 13.55
CA LEU A 74 5.17 5.51 12.87
C LEU A 74 4.50 6.91 12.88
N LYS A 75 4.61 7.66 13.98
CA LYS A 75 4.13 9.06 14.04
C LYS A 75 4.90 9.98 13.09
N ALA A 76 6.21 9.82 12.99
CA ALA A 76 7.03 10.58 12.05
C ALA A 76 6.67 10.23 10.59
N ALA A 77 6.40 8.96 10.31
CA ALA A 77 6.05 8.45 8.98
C ALA A 77 4.56 8.59 8.61
N TRP A 78 3.70 9.06 9.53
CA TRP A 78 2.26 9.17 9.29
C TRP A 78 1.92 10.14 8.15
N ILE A 79 2.63 11.28 8.06
CA ILE A 79 2.44 12.26 6.99
C ILE A 79 2.73 11.65 5.61
N PRO A 80 3.92 11.07 5.35
CA PRO A 80 4.19 10.47 4.04
C PRO A 80 3.26 9.30 3.73
N LEU A 81 2.85 8.50 4.73
CA LEU A 81 1.89 7.41 4.53
C LEU A 81 0.54 7.90 3.99
N ILE A 82 -0.01 8.99 4.56
CA ILE A 82 -1.26 9.57 4.07
C ILE A 82 -1.10 10.09 2.65
N VAL A 83 0.00 10.79 2.35
CA VAL A 83 0.23 11.38 1.02
C VAL A 83 0.22 10.29 -0.05
N ILE A 84 0.92 9.18 0.18
CA ILE A 84 0.98 8.05 -0.75
C ILE A 84 -0.39 7.37 -0.88
N PHE A 85 -1.14 7.23 0.24
CA PHE A 85 -2.46 6.63 0.22
C PHE A 85 -3.46 7.46 -0.59
N VAL A 86 -3.46 8.77 -0.40
CA VAL A 86 -4.31 9.71 -1.14
C VAL A 86 -3.92 9.73 -2.62
N TYR A 87 -2.62 9.73 -2.92
CA TYR A 87 -2.12 9.65 -4.28
C TYR A 87 -2.65 8.38 -4.98
N ALA A 88 -2.51 7.21 -4.34
CA ALA A 88 -2.95 5.96 -4.91
C ALA A 88 -4.47 5.92 -5.14
N MET A 89 -5.25 6.46 -4.20
CA MET A 89 -6.69 6.58 -4.33
C MET A 89 -7.10 7.48 -5.51
N ILE A 90 -6.44 8.62 -5.70
CA ILE A 90 -6.72 9.53 -6.82
C ILE A 90 -6.41 8.85 -8.15
N PHE A 91 -5.28 8.16 -8.26
CA PHE A 91 -4.88 7.51 -9.51
C PHE A 91 -5.78 6.33 -9.90
N VAL A 92 -6.20 5.51 -8.93
CA VAL A 92 -7.17 4.43 -9.18
C VAL A 92 -8.53 4.98 -9.64
N ILE A 93 -9.03 6.05 -9.03
CA ILE A 93 -10.40 6.54 -9.30
C ILE A 93 -10.48 7.41 -10.56
N PHE A 94 -9.56 8.37 -10.71
CA PHE A 94 -9.61 9.35 -11.80
C PHE A 94 -8.80 8.90 -13.00
N VAL A 95 -7.52 8.58 -12.80
CA VAL A 95 -6.57 8.39 -13.89
C VAL A 95 -6.81 7.07 -14.60
N SER A 96 -7.12 6.02 -13.84
CA SER A 96 -7.41 4.70 -14.41
C SER A 96 -8.59 4.72 -15.39
N LYS A 97 -9.59 5.58 -15.16
CA LYS A 97 -10.78 5.72 -16.00
C LYS A 97 -10.57 6.64 -17.21
N VAL A 98 -9.67 7.62 -17.11
CA VAL A 98 -9.37 8.58 -18.19
C VAL A 98 -8.51 7.94 -19.29
N TRP A 99 -7.68 6.95 -18.95
CA TRP A 99 -6.71 6.35 -19.86
C TRP A 99 -7.06 4.88 -20.18
N ASN A 100 -8.34 4.63 -20.50
CA ASN A 100 -8.88 3.31 -20.83
C ASN A 100 -8.63 2.95 -22.31
#